data_AF-A0A645DD57-F1
#
_entry.id   AF-A0A645DD57-F1
#
_cell.length_a   1.000
_cell.length_b   1.000
_cell.length_c   1.000
_cell.angle_alpha   90.00
_cell.angle_beta   90.00
_cell.angle_gamma   90.00
#
_symmetry.space_group_name_H-M   'P 1'
#
loop_
_entity.id
_entity.type
_entity.pdbx_description
1 polymer ?
#
loop_
_entity_poly.entity_id
_entity_poly.type
_entity_poly.pdbx_seq_one_letter_code
_entity_poly.pdbx_strand_id
1 'polypeptide(L)'
;MLYLFSDQIDRKKWWGIEHDTFRTYERMKELGIEESMKLGDMDRATHIIRSNFIRDGASLTDATVKLSSLFGIKANILPMSDDPVSTYIGTAEEVMHFQDFWVRRRGEPDVMGVDIRGVSEASISPKVLEALENDDNVLIGPSNPITSIGPIISLPGMKEILQEKNVVAVSPIIGNAPVSGPAGKLMQACGLEVSSPGVAEYYQDFLTTFVFDERDQADEFAFEKIGCHAVRADTLMTSTEKSKELAEIVVGLFDNIVCL
;
A
#
# COMPACT_ATOMS: atom_id res chain seq x y z
N MET A 1 -7.54 -3.98 4.13
CA MET A 1 -7.23 -4.32 5.53
C MET A 1 -8.46 -4.70 6.33
N LEU A 2 -9.42 -3.81 6.59
CA LEU A 2 -10.64 -4.13 7.36
C LEU A 2 -11.31 -5.43 6.89
N TYR A 3 -11.67 -5.52 5.61
CA TYR A 3 -12.33 -6.71 5.05
C TYR A 3 -11.47 -7.98 5.04
N LEU A 4 -10.14 -7.85 4.97
CA LEU A 4 -9.24 -8.99 5.02
C LEU A 4 -9.26 -9.61 6.41
N PHE A 5 -9.11 -8.79 7.45
CA PHE A 5 -9.04 -9.26 8.84
C PHE A 5 -10.41 -9.59 9.45
N SER A 6 -11.50 -9.33 8.73
CA SER A 6 -12.86 -9.69 9.11
C SER A 6 -13.45 -10.81 8.25
N ASP A 7 -12.61 -11.51 7.47
CA ASP A 7 -12.99 -12.62 6.57
C ASP A 7 -14.11 -12.28 5.57
N GLN A 8 -14.15 -11.04 5.10
CA GLN A 8 -15.19 -10.51 4.20
C GLN A 8 -14.67 -10.05 2.84
N ILE A 9 -13.35 -10.06 2.61
CA ILE A 9 -12.73 -9.58 1.37
C ILE A 9 -13.15 -10.44 0.16
N ASP A 10 -13.50 -9.81 -0.97
CA ASP A 10 -13.62 -10.51 -2.26
C ASP A 10 -12.22 -10.97 -2.73
N ARG A 11 -11.89 -12.25 -2.50
CA ARG A 11 -10.59 -12.86 -2.85
C ARG A 11 -10.34 -13.00 -4.36
N LYS A 12 -11.36 -12.78 -5.21
CA LYS A 12 -11.16 -12.78 -6.68
C LYS A 12 -10.58 -11.46 -7.17
N LYS A 13 -10.96 -10.35 -6.52
CA LYS A 13 -10.54 -9.00 -6.92
C LYS A 13 -9.55 -8.37 -5.95
N TRP A 14 -9.49 -8.87 -4.71
CA TRP A 14 -8.74 -8.31 -3.58
C TRP A 14 -9.20 -6.91 -3.13
N TRP A 15 -10.42 -6.53 -3.48
CA TRP A 15 -11.10 -5.31 -2.99
C TRP A 15 -12.62 -5.52 -2.96
N GLY A 16 -13.29 -4.76 -2.10
CA GLY A 16 -14.74 -4.90 -1.86
C GLY A 16 -15.09 -6.13 -1.01
N ILE A 17 -16.38 -6.30 -0.75
CA ILE A 17 -16.91 -7.39 0.09
C ILE A 17 -17.33 -8.59 -0.79
N GLU A 18 -17.03 -9.80 -0.34
CA GLU A 18 -17.46 -11.03 -1.01
C GLU A 18 -18.99 -11.13 -1.02
N HIS A 19 -19.56 -11.52 -2.17
CA HIS A 19 -21.01 -11.60 -2.38
C HIS A 19 -21.78 -10.27 -2.22
N ASP A 20 -21.11 -9.12 -2.35
CA ASP A 20 -21.78 -7.82 -2.33
C ASP A 20 -22.76 -7.63 -3.51
N THR A 21 -23.82 -6.88 -3.26
CA THR A 21 -24.79 -6.44 -4.26
C THR A 21 -24.46 -5.03 -4.73
N PHE A 22 -25.01 -4.62 -5.88
CA PHE A 22 -24.73 -3.31 -6.48
C PHE A 22 -26.02 -2.59 -6.85
N ARG A 23 -27.11 -2.82 -6.11
CA ARG A 23 -28.45 -2.33 -6.46
C ARG A 23 -28.51 -0.81 -6.49
N THR A 24 -27.85 -0.16 -5.53
CA THR A 24 -27.78 1.31 -5.49
C THR A 24 -27.04 1.86 -6.70
N TYR A 25 -25.86 1.29 -6.99
CA TYR A 25 -25.02 1.67 -8.12
C TYR A 25 -25.74 1.46 -9.47
N GLU A 26 -26.36 0.29 -9.66
CA GLU A 26 -27.11 -0.05 -10.87
C GLU A 26 -28.28 0.90 -11.08
N ARG A 27 -29.02 1.23 -10.01
CA ARG A 27 -30.12 2.18 -10.10
C ARG A 27 -29.67 3.59 -10.46
N MET A 28 -28.56 4.06 -9.88
CA MET A 28 -28.00 5.37 -10.24
C MET A 28 -27.60 5.41 -11.71
N LYS A 29 -26.95 4.35 -12.20
CA LYS A 29 -26.55 4.22 -13.60
C LYS A 29 -27.75 4.24 -14.56
N GLU A 30 -28.83 3.54 -14.25
CA GLU A 30 -30.09 3.58 -15.04
C GLU A 30 -30.68 5.00 -15.14
N LEU A 31 -30.47 5.83 -14.12
CA LEU A 31 -30.91 7.21 -14.07
C LEU A 31 -29.92 8.20 -14.70
N GLY A 32 -28.83 7.72 -15.29
CA GLY A 32 -27.80 8.54 -15.92
C GLY A 32 -26.84 9.22 -14.93
N ILE A 33 -26.78 8.74 -13.69
CA ILE A 33 -25.83 9.22 -12.68
C ILE A 33 -24.74 8.17 -12.49
N GLU A 34 -23.50 8.54 -12.81
CA GLU A 34 -22.35 7.66 -12.65
C GLU A 34 -21.58 7.98 -11.36
N GLU A 35 -21.31 6.93 -10.57
CA GLU A 35 -20.29 6.99 -9.53
C GLU A 35 -18.92 6.70 -10.15
N SER A 36 -17.85 7.29 -9.61
CA SER A 36 -16.48 7.10 -10.09
C SER A 36 -15.94 5.68 -9.91
N MET A 37 -16.65 4.84 -9.15
CA MET A 37 -16.35 3.42 -8.97
C MET A 37 -17.64 2.61 -8.78
N LYS A 38 -17.59 1.33 -9.15
CA LYS A 38 -18.67 0.38 -8.88
C LYS A 38 -18.72 0.06 -7.38
N LEU A 39 -19.51 0.83 -6.62
CA LEU A 39 -19.58 0.76 -5.17
C LEU A 39 -20.69 -0.20 -4.72
N GLY A 40 -20.32 -1.23 -3.96
CA GLY A 40 -21.24 -2.25 -3.45
C GLY A 40 -22.13 -1.74 -2.32
N ASP A 41 -23.27 -2.39 -2.09
CA ASP A 41 -24.26 -1.96 -1.11
C ASP A 41 -23.76 -2.19 0.32
N MET A 42 -23.09 -3.32 0.60
CA MET A 42 -22.44 -3.59 1.89
C MET A 42 -21.19 -2.74 2.07
N ASP A 43 -20.36 -2.56 1.04
CA ASP A 43 -19.18 -1.70 1.08
C ASP A 43 -19.56 -0.25 1.42
N ARG A 44 -20.68 0.23 0.86
CA ARG A 44 -21.26 1.54 1.18
C ARG A 44 -21.65 1.69 2.65
N ALA A 45 -22.04 0.62 3.35
CA ALA A 45 -22.35 0.68 4.78
C ALA A 45 -21.11 1.07 5.60
N THR A 46 -19.93 0.52 5.27
CA THR A 46 -18.64 0.93 5.87
C THR A 46 -18.39 2.41 5.66
N HIS A 47 -18.62 2.91 4.43
CA HIS A 47 -18.47 4.33 4.11
C HIS A 47 -19.40 5.23 4.92
N ILE A 48 -20.67 4.83 5.07
CA ILE A 48 -21.67 5.59 5.84
C ILE A 48 -21.24 5.66 7.31
N ILE A 49 -20.90 4.53 7.92
CA ILE A 49 -20.49 4.45 9.34
C ILE A 49 -19.27 5.34 9.59
N ARG A 50 -18.20 5.17 8.79
CA ARG A 50 -16.99 6.02 8.88
C ARG A 50 -17.35 7.50 8.77
N SER A 51 -18.13 7.85 7.75
CA SER A 51 -18.44 9.26 7.45
C SER A 51 -19.31 9.90 8.52
N ASN A 52 -20.18 9.13 9.21
CA ASN A 52 -20.93 9.63 10.36
C ASN A 52 -20.00 9.98 11.52
N PHE A 53 -19.06 9.10 11.89
CA PHE A 53 -18.08 9.41 12.93
C PHE A 53 -17.27 10.68 12.61
N ILE A 54 -16.80 10.81 11.37
CA ILE A 54 -16.03 11.99 10.96
C ILE A 54 -16.88 13.27 11.01
N ARG A 55 -18.14 13.21 10.55
CA ARG A 55 -19.07 14.36 10.64
C ARG A 55 -19.39 14.76 12.08
N ASP A 56 -19.37 13.80 13.00
CA ASP A 56 -19.56 14.04 14.43
C ASP A 56 -18.29 14.54 15.13
N GLY A 57 -17.20 14.77 14.38
CA GLY A 57 -15.96 15.37 14.86
C GLY A 57 -14.85 14.38 15.24
N ALA A 58 -15.05 13.08 15.02
CA ALA A 58 -14.01 12.08 15.22
C ALA A 58 -12.95 12.12 14.09
N SER A 59 -11.73 11.67 14.37
CA SER A 59 -10.70 11.54 13.32
C SER A 59 -10.90 10.29 12.45
N LEU A 60 -10.15 10.16 11.36
CA LEU A 60 -10.15 8.94 10.54
C LEU A 60 -9.64 7.74 11.35
N THR A 61 -8.65 7.96 12.20
CA THR A 61 -8.10 6.97 13.13
C THR A 61 -9.18 6.48 14.09
N ASP A 62 -9.94 7.38 14.73
CA ASP A 62 -11.04 7.01 15.64
C ASP A 62 -12.12 6.19 14.93
N ALA A 63 -12.53 6.64 13.73
CA ALA A 63 -13.51 5.93 12.91
C ALA A 63 -13.00 4.53 12.52
N THR A 64 -11.71 4.38 12.23
CA THR A 64 -11.08 3.10 11.88
C THR A 64 -11.02 2.16 13.07
N VAL A 65 -10.63 2.64 14.26
CA VAL A 65 -10.66 1.86 15.51
C VAL A 65 -12.08 1.37 15.80
N LYS A 66 -13.09 2.22 15.62
CA LYS A 66 -14.48 1.84 15.84
C LYS A 66 -14.97 0.80 14.83
N LEU A 67 -14.63 0.93 13.56
CA LEU A 67 -14.93 -0.07 12.52
C LEU A 67 -14.25 -1.41 12.81
N SER A 68 -12.98 -1.40 13.22
CA SER A 68 -12.26 -2.62 13.61
C SER A 68 -12.97 -3.35 14.74
N SER A 69 -13.46 -2.61 15.76
CA SER A 69 -14.27 -3.19 16.84
C SER A 69 -15.60 -3.78 16.34
N LEU A 70 -16.31 -3.09 15.44
CA LEU A 70 -17.57 -3.58 14.87
C LEU A 70 -17.39 -4.84 14.02
N PHE A 71 -16.25 -4.97 13.34
CA PHE A 71 -15.90 -6.14 12.55
C PHE A 71 -15.24 -7.26 13.37
N GLY A 72 -15.03 -7.08 14.68
CA GLY A 72 -14.38 -8.09 15.52
C GLY A 72 -12.90 -8.30 15.21
N ILE A 73 -12.24 -7.31 14.61
CA ILE A 73 -10.84 -7.38 14.19
C ILE A 73 -9.92 -7.23 15.40
N LYS A 74 -8.94 -8.12 15.50
CA LYS A 74 -7.90 -8.09 16.55
C LYS A 74 -6.64 -7.31 16.16
N ALA A 75 -6.35 -7.24 14.86
CA ALA A 75 -5.20 -6.50 14.35
C ALA A 75 -5.38 -4.98 14.56
N ASN A 76 -4.29 -4.27 14.88
CA ASN A 76 -4.31 -2.82 15.02
C ASN A 76 -4.19 -2.17 13.64
N ILE A 77 -5.31 -1.69 13.08
CA ILE A 77 -5.35 -1.07 11.76
C ILE A 77 -5.35 0.45 11.94
N LEU A 78 -4.28 1.09 11.50
CA LEU A 78 -4.07 2.54 11.65
C LEU A 78 -3.92 3.20 10.27
N PRO A 79 -4.63 4.31 9.98
CA PRO A 79 -4.31 5.13 8.83
C PRO A 79 -2.98 5.88 9.06
N MET A 80 -2.22 6.13 7.98
CA MET A 80 -0.91 6.81 8.08
C MET A 80 -1.00 8.21 8.70
N SER A 81 -2.12 8.88 8.46
CA SER A 81 -2.43 10.25 8.89
C SER A 81 -3.94 10.43 9.01
N ASP A 82 -4.35 11.39 9.84
CA ASP A 82 -5.72 11.91 9.86
C ASP A 82 -5.92 13.10 8.91
N ASP A 83 -4.83 13.65 8.36
CA ASP A 83 -4.82 14.76 7.42
C ASP A 83 -5.13 14.28 5.99
N PRO A 84 -5.77 15.13 5.16
CA PRO A 84 -6.10 14.77 3.78
C PRO A 84 -4.85 14.75 2.89
N VAL A 85 -4.53 13.57 2.34
CA VAL A 85 -3.50 13.38 1.33
C VAL A 85 -4.13 12.75 0.08
N SER A 86 -3.82 13.28 -1.10
CA SER A 86 -4.44 12.84 -2.36
C SER A 86 -3.42 12.65 -3.48
N THR A 87 -3.40 11.46 -4.08
CA THR A 87 -2.51 11.13 -5.19
C THR A 87 -3.12 11.53 -6.53
N TYR A 88 -2.41 12.38 -7.27
CA TYR A 88 -2.74 12.81 -8.62
C TYR A 88 -1.72 12.31 -9.62
N ILE A 89 -2.20 12.00 -10.82
CA ILE A 89 -1.42 11.48 -11.94
C ILE A 89 -1.39 12.54 -13.04
N GLY A 90 -0.20 12.99 -13.39
CA GLY A 90 0.03 13.87 -14.53
C GLY A 90 0.20 13.06 -15.81
N THR A 91 -0.56 13.42 -16.84
CA THR A 91 -0.45 12.88 -18.19
C THR A 91 -0.14 14.03 -19.16
N ALA A 92 0.08 13.74 -20.44
CA ALA A 92 0.27 14.77 -21.45
C ALA A 92 -0.96 15.68 -21.65
N GLU A 93 -2.15 15.19 -21.33
CA GLU A 93 -3.42 15.88 -21.58
C GLU A 93 -3.96 16.61 -20.34
N GLU A 94 -3.83 15.98 -19.17
CA GLU A 94 -4.46 16.45 -17.94
C GLU A 94 -3.80 15.88 -16.67
N VAL A 95 -4.13 16.48 -15.53
CA VAL A 95 -3.83 15.95 -14.19
C VAL A 95 -5.13 15.44 -13.57
N MET A 96 -5.16 14.17 -13.17
CA MET A 96 -6.37 13.50 -12.65
C MET A 96 -6.10 12.77 -11.33
N HIS A 97 -7.15 12.53 -10.53
CA HIS A 97 -7.01 11.74 -9.31
C HIS A 97 -6.63 10.28 -9.67
N PHE A 98 -5.85 9.61 -8.83
CA PHE A 98 -5.39 8.24 -9.10
C PHE A 98 -6.52 7.26 -9.42
N GLN A 99 -7.68 7.41 -8.76
CA GLN A 99 -8.85 6.58 -9.03
C GLN A 99 -9.41 6.79 -10.45
N ASP A 100 -9.41 8.03 -10.97
CA ASP A 100 -9.85 8.27 -12.35
C ASP A 100 -8.87 7.65 -13.34
N PHE A 101 -7.57 7.77 -13.09
CA PHE A 101 -6.53 7.12 -13.90
C PHE A 101 -6.70 5.60 -13.92
N TRP A 102 -6.79 4.97 -12.74
CA TRP A 102 -6.74 3.51 -12.64
C TRP A 102 -8.08 2.82 -12.92
N VAL A 103 -9.18 3.37 -12.38
CA VAL A 103 -10.50 2.73 -12.48
C VAL A 103 -11.21 3.17 -13.75
N ARG A 104 -11.34 4.49 -13.97
CA ARG A 104 -12.13 5.02 -15.11
C ARG A 104 -11.37 4.90 -16.43
N ARG A 105 -10.09 5.26 -16.45
CA ARG A 105 -9.21 5.20 -17.63
C ARG A 105 -8.42 3.89 -17.75
N ARG A 106 -8.65 2.91 -16.84
CA ARG A 106 -8.01 1.58 -16.85
C ARG A 106 -6.47 1.59 -16.89
N GLY A 107 -5.84 2.68 -16.40
CA GLY A 107 -4.40 2.87 -16.49
C GLY A 107 -3.86 3.00 -17.92
N GLU A 108 -4.73 3.22 -18.92
CA GLU A 108 -4.36 3.36 -20.33
C GLU A 108 -3.48 4.60 -20.59
N PRO A 109 -3.74 5.79 -20.02
CA PRO A 109 -2.94 6.98 -20.29
C PRO A 109 -1.45 6.80 -19.95
N ASP A 110 -0.60 7.52 -20.68
CA ASP A 110 0.83 7.61 -20.38
C ASP A 110 1.06 8.55 -19.20
N VAL A 111 1.87 8.11 -18.25
CA VAL A 111 2.15 8.86 -17.03
C VAL A 111 3.43 9.68 -17.20
N MET A 112 3.34 10.98 -16.93
CA MET A 112 4.46 11.92 -16.97
C MET A 112 4.96 12.30 -15.58
N GLY A 113 4.17 12.06 -14.53
CA GLY A 113 4.55 12.32 -13.15
C GLY A 113 3.46 11.95 -12.16
N VAL A 114 3.85 11.86 -10.89
CA VAL A 114 2.96 11.58 -9.76
C VAL A 114 3.09 12.74 -8.77
N ASP A 115 1.95 13.28 -8.33
CA ASP A 115 1.85 14.40 -7.41
C ASP A 115 1.04 13.96 -6.17
N ILE A 116 1.72 13.88 -5.02
CA ILE A 116 1.10 13.48 -3.75
C ILE A 116 0.75 14.74 -2.96
N ARG A 117 -0.43 15.29 -3.23
CA ARG A 117 -0.86 16.58 -2.68
C ARG A 117 -1.20 16.46 -1.21
N GLY A 118 -0.75 17.43 -0.42
CA GLY A 118 -1.01 17.52 1.03
C GLY A 118 -0.01 16.75 1.89
N VAL A 119 0.88 15.94 1.31
CA VAL A 119 1.77 15.08 2.10
C VAL A 119 2.80 15.86 2.91
N SER A 120 3.29 17.00 2.40
CA SER A 120 4.24 17.87 3.10
C SER A 120 3.61 18.63 4.27
N GLU A 121 2.30 18.83 4.25
CA GLU A 121 1.54 19.50 5.30
C GLU A 121 0.90 18.51 6.29
N ALA A 122 0.77 17.25 5.90
CA ALA A 122 0.21 16.19 6.72
C ALA A 122 1.20 15.75 7.81
N SER A 123 0.65 15.25 8.91
CA SER A 123 1.40 14.70 10.04
C SER A 123 1.18 13.19 10.13
N ILE A 124 2.19 12.47 10.61
CA ILE A 124 2.05 11.05 10.98
C ILE A 124 0.98 10.95 12.08
N SER A 125 0.03 10.01 11.93
CA SER A 125 -1.01 9.79 12.95
C SER A 125 -0.35 9.54 14.32
N PRO A 126 -0.82 10.17 15.41
CA PRO A 126 -0.26 9.96 16.74
C PRO A 126 -0.26 8.49 17.18
N LYS A 127 -1.26 7.70 16.74
CA LYS A 127 -1.30 6.26 17.02
C LYS A 127 -0.26 5.46 16.23
N VAL A 128 0.14 5.94 15.06
CA VAL A 128 1.23 5.33 14.27
C VAL A 128 2.57 5.63 14.94
N LEU A 129 2.78 6.85 15.44
CA LEU A 129 3.95 7.18 16.24
C LEU A 129 4.06 6.29 17.48
N GLU A 130 2.98 6.16 18.25
CA GLU A 130 2.91 5.25 19.42
C GLU A 130 3.25 3.80 19.03
N ALA A 131 2.77 3.31 17.89
CA ALA A 131 3.07 1.96 17.42
C ALA A 131 4.56 1.80 17.05
N LEU A 132 5.13 2.77 16.34
CA LEU A 132 6.55 2.75 15.92
C LEU A 132 7.52 3.00 17.09
N GLU A 133 7.09 3.69 18.15
CA GLU A 133 7.88 3.82 19.39
C GLU A 133 8.03 2.48 20.11
N ASN A 134 7.03 1.61 20.02
CA ASN A 134 6.97 0.34 20.76
C ASN A 134 7.41 -0.89 19.95
N ASP A 135 7.71 -0.73 18.67
CA ASP A 135 8.13 -1.83 17.78
C ASP A 135 9.39 -1.44 17.02
N ASP A 136 10.38 -2.33 17.02
CA ASP A 136 11.65 -2.12 16.31
C ASP A 136 11.64 -2.74 14.91
N ASN A 137 10.63 -3.53 14.57
CA ASN A 137 10.54 -4.26 13.32
C ASN A 137 9.48 -3.65 12.40
N VAL A 138 9.89 -3.25 11.20
CA VAL A 138 8.99 -2.68 10.19
C VAL A 138 9.03 -3.50 8.92
N LEU A 139 7.88 -4.00 8.50
CA LEU A 139 7.71 -4.68 7.22
C LEU A 139 7.05 -3.75 6.19
N ILE A 140 7.75 -3.53 5.08
CA ILE A 140 7.16 -2.95 3.87
C ILE A 140 6.73 -4.10 2.94
N GLY A 141 5.41 -4.28 2.81
CA GLY A 141 4.86 -5.32 1.95
C GLY A 141 5.09 -5.05 0.44
N PRO A 142 4.87 -6.07 -0.43
CA PRO A 142 5.12 -5.99 -1.87
C PRO A 142 4.03 -5.21 -2.62
N SER A 143 3.89 -3.92 -2.27
CA SER A 143 2.97 -2.97 -2.88
C SER A 143 3.71 -1.94 -3.74
N ASN A 144 2.97 -1.17 -4.52
CA ASN A 144 3.55 -0.15 -5.40
C ASN A 144 4.38 0.88 -4.58
N PRO A 145 5.69 1.05 -4.88
CA PRO A 145 6.56 1.92 -4.11
C PRO A 145 6.19 3.40 -4.22
N ILE A 146 5.54 3.80 -5.32
CA ILE A 146 5.25 5.20 -5.61
C ILE A 146 3.94 5.65 -4.99
N THR A 147 2.86 4.87 -5.18
CA THR A 147 1.50 5.32 -4.83
C THR A 147 0.88 4.57 -3.67
N SER A 148 1.44 3.43 -3.26
CA SER A 148 0.94 2.67 -2.11
C SER A 148 1.82 2.87 -0.88
N ILE A 149 3.13 2.69 -1.02
CA ILE A 149 4.10 2.90 0.08
C ILE A 149 4.59 4.36 0.11
N GLY A 150 4.85 4.94 -1.06
CA GLY A 150 5.37 6.29 -1.23
C GLY A 150 4.68 7.36 -0.37
N PRO A 151 3.34 7.48 -0.36
CA PRO A 151 2.66 8.48 0.47
C PRO A 151 2.92 8.31 1.97
N ILE A 152 3.09 7.07 2.45
CA ILE A 152 3.33 6.77 3.87
C ILE A 152 4.74 7.22 4.26
N ILE A 153 5.76 6.82 3.50
CA ILE A 153 7.16 7.15 3.78
C ILE A 153 7.53 8.60 3.43
N SER A 154 6.66 9.30 2.70
CA SER A 154 6.83 10.73 2.36
C SER A 154 6.26 11.66 3.42
N LEU A 155 5.56 11.15 4.44
CA LEU A 155 5.13 11.96 5.58
C LEU A 155 6.36 12.55 6.30
N PRO A 156 6.35 13.85 6.65
CA PRO A 156 7.44 14.49 7.38
C PRO A 156 7.83 13.71 8.65
N GLY A 157 9.11 13.40 8.80
CA GLY A 157 9.64 12.65 9.94
C GLY A 157 9.60 11.12 9.80
N MET A 158 8.90 10.57 8.80
CA MET A 158 8.73 9.11 8.69
C MET A 158 10.04 8.41 8.34
N LYS A 159 10.83 8.96 7.43
CA LYS A 159 12.13 8.38 7.04
C LYS A 159 13.10 8.33 8.22
N GLU A 160 13.16 9.41 9.00
CA GLU A 160 14.00 9.51 10.19
C GLU A 160 13.60 8.48 11.25
N ILE A 161 12.30 8.22 11.42
CA ILE A 161 11.82 7.16 12.30
C ILE A 161 12.25 5.78 11.77
N LEU A 162 12.08 5.53 10.47
CA LEU A 162 12.41 4.23 9.85
C LEU A 162 13.92 3.94 9.88
N GLN A 163 14.78 4.95 9.89
CA GLN A 163 16.23 4.80 10.01
C GLN A 163 16.66 4.17 11.34
N GLU A 164 15.87 4.34 12.39
CA GLU A 164 16.12 3.78 13.72
C GLU A 164 15.46 2.40 13.91
N LYS A 165 15.02 1.76 12.82
CA LYS A 165 14.25 0.50 12.84
C LYS A 165 14.90 -0.56 11.98
N ASN A 166 14.58 -1.82 12.28
CA ASN A 166 14.88 -2.94 11.42
C ASN A 166 13.83 -2.96 10.30
N VAL A 167 14.17 -2.49 9.11
CA VAL A 167 13.22 -2.43 7.99
C VAL A 167 13.48 -3.57 7.03
N VAL A 168 12.48 -4.45 6.88
CA VAL A 168 12.44 -5.48 5.85
C VAL A 168 11.45 -5.03 4.77
N ALA A 169 11.87 -5.01 3.51
CA ALA A 169 10.96 -4.75 2.40
C ALA A 169 10.90 -5.94 1.44
N VAL A 170 9.72 -6.23 0.90
CA VAL A 170 9.53 -7.25 -0.15
C VAL A 170 9.29 -6.55 -1.48
N SER A 171 10.05 -6.95 -2.50
CA SER A 171 9.92 -6.40 -3.85
C SER A 171 8.53 -6.67 -4.42
N PRO A 172 7.87 -5.67 -5.02
CA PRO A 172 6.66 -5.86 -5.82
C PRO A 172 6.95 -6.23 -7.28
N ILE A 173 8.22 -6.25 -7.69
CA ILE A 173 8.68 -6.48 -9.06
C ILE A 173 9.21 -7.90 -9.21
N ILE A 174 8.84 -8.57 -10.30
CA ILE A 174 9.43 -9.84 -10.74
C ILE A 174 9.95 -9.64 -12.17
N GLY A 175 11.25 -9.76 -12.35
CA GLY A 175 11.99 -9.43 -13.55
C GLY A 175 11.99 -7.92 -13.79
N ASN A 176 11.21 -7.50 -14.79
CA ASN A 176 11.13 -6.11 -15.25
C ASN A 176 9.69 -5.55 -15.19
N ALA A 177 8.80 -6.21 -14.47
CA ALA A 177 7.40 -5.83 -14.36
C ALA A 177 6.83 -6.13 -12.97
N PRO A 178 5.85 -5.35 -12.49
CA PRO A 178 5.13 -5.69 -11.28
C PRO A 178 4.23 -6.92 -11.49
N VAL A 179 3.93 -7.64 -10.41
CA VAL A 179 2.95 -8.75 -10.44
C VAL A 179 1.57 -8.26 -10.88
N SER A 180 1.18 -7.06 -10.46
CA SER A 180 -0.07 -6.42 -10.87
C SER A 180 -0.01 -4.89 -10.72
N GLY A 181 -0.97 -4.20 -11.34
CA GLY A 181 -1.14 -2.77 -11.17
C GLY A 181 -0.18 -1.89 -12.00
N PRO A 182 -0.28 -0.56 -11.85
CA PRO A 182 0.42 0.40 -12.71
C PRO A 182 1.86 0.71 -12.27
N ALA A 183 2.47 -0.07 -11.36
CA ALA A 183 3.74 0.29 -10.73
C ALA A 183 4.87 0.55 -11.74
N GLY A 184 4.98 -0.23 -12.81
CA GLY A 184 5.99 -0.02 -13.86
C GLY A 184 5.89 1.37 -14.51
N LYS A 185 4.69 1.79 -14.92
CA LYS A 185 4.47 3.14 -15.49
C LYS A 185 4.81 4.25 -14.49
N LEU A 186 4.40 4.07 -13.24
CA LEU A 186 4.55 5.08 -12.19
C LEU A 186 6.01 5.24 -11.75
N MET A 187 6.74 4.13 -11.63
CA MET A 187 8.17 4.13 -11.35
C MET A 187 8.95 4.83 -12.46
N GLN A 188 8.70 4.46 -13.73
CA GLN A 188 9.34 5.11 -14.88
C GLN A 188 9.08 6.61 -14.92
N ALA A 189 7.85 7.04 -14.68
CA ALA A 189 7.49 8.45 -14.63
C ALA A 189 8.18 9.22 -13.50
N CYS A 190 8.61 8.52 -12.44
CA CYS A 190 9.36 9.11 -11.33
C CYS A 190 10.89 8.93 -11.49
N GLY A 191 11.36 8.47 -12.66
CA GLY A 191 12.78 8.26 -12.95
C GLY A 191 13.41 7.04 -12.29
N LEU A 192 12.59 6.09 -11.82
CA LEU A 192 13.05 4.86 -11.18
C LEU A 192 13.07 3.69 -12.16
N GLU A 193 14.11 2.87 -12.06
CA GLU A 193 14.22 1.63 -12.81
C GLU A 193 13.12 0.64 -12.37
N VAL A 194 12.45 0.00 -13.33
CA VAL A 194 11.44 -1.04 -13.03
C VAL A 194 12.14 -2.37 -12.79
N SER A 195 12.80 -2.48 -11.64
CA SER A 195 13.52 -3.66 -11.21
C SER A 195 13.56 -3.73 -9.68
N SER A 196 13.83 -4.92 -9.14
CA SER A 196 14.03 -5.12 -7.70
C SER A 196 15.15 -4.21 -7.12
N PRO A 197 16.33 -4.07 -7.76
CA PRO A 197 17.33 -3.08 -7.35
C PRO A 197 16.82 -1.63 -7.37
N GLY A 198 16.03 -1.23 -8.38
CA GLY A 198 15.45 0.12 -8.43
C GLY A 198 14.49 0.42 -7.29
N VAL A 199 13.74 -0.59 -6.81
CA VAL A 199 12.90 -0.47 -5.61
C VAL A 199 13.77 -0.39 -4.34
N ALA A 200 14.82 -1.21 -4.24
CA ALA A 200 15.72 -1.15 -3.10
C ALA A 200 16.43 0.20 -2.99
N GLU A 201 16.88 0.77 -4.11
CA GLU A 201 17.47 2.12 -4.17
C GLU A 201 16.48 3.19 -3.69
N TYR A 202 15.20 3.06 -4.05
CA TYR A 202 14.16 3.99 -3.58
C TYR A 202 13.97 3.97 -2.05
N TYR A 203 14.27 2.84 -1.39
CA TYR A 203 14.20 2.68 0.06
C TYR A 203 15.55 2.77 0.78
N GLN A 204 16.64 3.06 0.05
CA GLN A 204 18.02 2.94 0.54
C GLN A 204 18.30 3.69 1.86
N ASP A 205 17.57 4.78 2.11
CA ASP A 205 17.78 5.64 3.27
C ASP A 205 17.54 4.93 4.60
N PHE A 206 16.74 3.85 4.63
CA PHE A 206 16.33 3.15 5.85
C PHE A 206 16.26 1.61 5.71
N LEU A 207 16.53 1.06 4.52
CA LEU A 207 16.32 -0.36 4.24
C LEU A 207 17.41 -1.24 4.87
N THR A 208 17.03 -2.15 5.76
CA THR A 208 17.96 -3.13 6.36
C THR A 208 18.08 -4.40 5.52
N THR A 209 16.94 -5.00 5.18
CA THR A 209 16.88 -6.25 4.40
C THR A 209 15.87 -6.14 3.27
N PHE A 210 16.25 -6.61 2.08
CA PHE A 210 15.41 -6.64 0.89
C PHE A 210 15.13 -8.06 0.45
N VAL A 211 13.85 -8.44 0.39
CA VAL A 211 13.41 -9.72 -0.16
C VAL A 211 13.01 -9.50 -1.61
N PHE A 212 13.65 -10.21 -2.53
CA PHE A 212 13.36 -10.14 -3.95
C PHE A 212 13.13 -11.52 -4.53
N ASP A 213 12.67 -11.55 -5.77
CA ASP A 213 12.12 -12.77 -6.33
C ASP A 213 13.19 -13.73 -6.86
N GLU A 214 13.01 -15.04 -6.65
CA GLU A 214 13.93 -16.07 -7.17
C GLU A 214 14.06 -16.07 -8.71
N ARG A 215 13.09 -15.49 -9.42
CA ARG A 215 13.10 -15.34 -10.89
C ARG A 215 13.91 -14.14 -11.37
N ASP A 216 14.28 -13.22 -10.48
CA ASP A 216 15.11 -12.07 -10.82
C ASP A 216 16.54 -12.51 -11.18
N GLN A 217 17.12 -11.83 -12.17
CA GLN A 217 18.51 -12.05 -12.59
C GLN A 217 19.50 -11.13 -11.84
N ALA A 218 19.01 -10.36 -10.87
CA ALA A 218 19.84 -9.44 -10.10
C ALA A 218 20.87 -10.22 -9.26
N ASP A 219 22.12 -9.78 -9.34
CA ASP A 219 23.21 -10.24 -8.48
C ASP A 219 23.04 -9.64 -7.08
N GLU A 220 23.26 -10.44 -6.04
CA GLU A 220 23.29 -9.97 -4.65
C GLU A 220 24.23 -8.77 -4.45
N PHE A 221 25.32 -8.70 -5.22
CA PHE A 221 26.27 -7.58 -5.17
C PHE A 221 25.65 -6.22 -5.54
N ALA A 222 24.55 -6.19 -6.29
CA ALA A 222 23.82 -4.96 -6.57
C ALA A 222 23.22 -4.34 -5.30
N PHE A 223 22.77 -5.17 -4.36
CA PHE A 223 22.15 -4.74 -3.11
C PHE A 223 23.19 -4.38 -2.03
N GLU A 224 24.37 -4.99 -2.06
CA GLU A 224 25.50 -4.58 -1.20
C GLU A 224 25.89 -3.11 -1.43
N LYS A 225 25.84 -2.64 -2.68
CA LYS A 225 26.10 -1.22 -3.01
C LYS A 225 25.04 -0.27 -2.48
N ILE A 226 23.80 -0.74 -2.35
CA ILE A 226 22.67 0.00 -1.78
C ILE A 226 22.79 0.02 -0.23
N GLY A 227 23.53 -0.92 0.35
CA GLY A 227 23.77 -1.01 1.79
C GLY A 227 22.76 -1.89 2.53
N CYS A 228 22.02 -2.74 1.82
CA CYS A 228 21.05 -3.65 2.45
C CYS A 228 21.44 -5.13 2.25
N HIS A 229 21.08 -5.98 3.22
CA HIS A 229 21.12 -7.42 3.03
C HIS A 229 20.02 -7.85 2.04
N ALA A 230 20.30 -8.80 1.15
CA ALA A 230 19.34 -9.23 0.14
C ALA A 230 19.07 -10.73 0.21
N VAL A 231 17.79 -11.10 0.13
CA VAL A 231 17.32 -12.48 0.25
C VAL A 231 16.39 -12.81 -0.91
N ARG A 232 16.64 -13.95 -1.56
CA ARG A 232 15.79 -14.46 -2.64
C ARG A 232 14.70 -15.38 -2.09
N ALA A 233 13.47 -15.21 -2.58
CA ALA A 233 12.32 -16.05 -2.25
C ALA A 233 11.30 -16.11 -3.41
N ASP A 234 10.38 -17.07 -3.38
CA ASP A 234 9.20 -17.05 -4.26
C ASP A 234 8.20 -16.01 -3.74
N THR A 235 8.20 -14.81 -4.34
CA THR A 235 7.31 -13.71 -3.91
C THR A 235 5.93 -13.74 -4.57
N LEU A 236 5.68 -14.70 -5.47
CA LEU A 236 4.43 -14.79 -6.23
C LEU A 236 3.32 -15.46 -5.41
N MET A 237 2.58 -14.63 -4.67
CA MET A 237 1.49 -15.01 -3.77
C MET A 237 0.21 -15.47 -4.51
N THR A 238 0.26 -16.62 -5.16
CA THR A 238 -0.89 -17.20 -5.92
C THR A 238 -1.94 -17.90 -5.07
N SER A 239 -1.64 -18.17 -3.79
CA SER A 239 -2.52 -18.87 -2.85
C SER A 239 -2.20 -18.46 -1.41
N THR A 240 -3.10 -18.77 -0.47
CA THR A 240 -2.86 -18.56 0.96
C THR A 240 -1.60 -19.30 1.44
N GLU A 241 -1.35 -20.51 0.95
CA GLU A 241 -0.15 -21.29 1.27
C GLU A 241 1.11 -20.57 0.80
N LYS A 242 1.10 -20.02 -0.42
CA LYS A 242 2.24 -19.24 -0.95
C LYS A 242 2.48 -17.95 -0.18
N SER A 243 1.42 -17.23 0.18
CA SER A 243 1.54 -16.05 1.07
C SER A 243 2.10 -16.43 2.43
N LYS A 244 1.73 -17.60 2.97
CA LYS A 244 2.23 -18.10 4.26
C LYS A 244 3.71 -18.47 4.19
N GLU A 245 4.13 -19.21 3.15
CA GLU A 245 5.54 -19.55 2.92
C GLU A 245 6.43 -18.28 2.88
N LEU A 246 6.00 -17.26 2.14
CA LEU A 246 6.72 -15.98 2.09
C LEU A 246 6.71 -15.27 3.45
N ALA A 247 5.59 -15.29 4.17
CA ALA A 247 5.50 -14.68 5.50
C ALA A 247 6.44 -15.36 6.51
N GLU A 248 6.57 -16.69 6.48
CA GLU A 248 7.50 -17.44 7.34
C GLU A 248 8.95 -17.05 7.06
N ILE A 249 9.33 -16.86 5.79
CA ILE A 249 10.65 -16.34 5.41
C ILE A 249 10.86 -14.94 6.01
N VAL A 250 9.90 -14.03 5.82
CA VAL A 250 9.99 -12.64 6.31
C VAL A 250 10.12 -12.60 7.83
N VAL A 251 9.34 -13.40 8.56
CA VAL A 251 9.44 -13.49 10.03
C VAL A 251 10.83 -13.94 10.45
N GLY A 252 11.38 -14.97 9.80
CA GLY A 252 12.73 -15.46 10.08
C GLY A 252 13.84 -14.43 9.84
N LEU A 253 13.61 -13.41 9.00
CA LEU A 253 14.58 -12.33 8.79
C LEU A 253 14.66 -11.39 9.99
N PHE A 254 13.52 -11.07 10.61
CA PHE A 254 13.50 -10.24 11.83
C PHE A 254 14.19 -10.93 13.02
N ASP A 255 14.03 -12.25 13.15
CA ASP A 255 14.66 -13.01 14.24
C ASP A 255 16.20 -13.02 14.14
N ASN A 256 16.74 -12.97 12.92
CA ASN A 256 18.19 -13.05 12.68
C ASN A 256 18.90 -11.68 12.75
N ILE A 257 18.18 -10.57 12.55
CA ILE A 257 18.76 -9.21 12.64
C ILE A 257 19.23 -8.88 14.06
N VAL A 258 18.59 -9.45 15.09
CA VAL A 258 18.96 -9.24 16.51
C VAL A 258 20.32 -9.90 16.88
N CYS A 259 20.87 -10.77 16.03
CA CYS A 259 22.09 -11.55 16.32
C CYS A 259 23.38 -11.01 15.65
N LEU A 260 23.32 -9.89 14.93
CA LEU A 260 24.46 -9.22 14.30
C LEU A 260 24.83 -7.93 15.04
#